data_AF-A0A0H4A0C2-F1
#
_entry.id   AF-A0A0H4A0C2-F1
#
_cell.length_a   1.000
_cell.length_b   1.000
_cell.length_c   1.000
_cell.angle_alpha   90.00
_cell.angle_beta   90.00
_cell.angle_gamma   90.00
#
_symmetry.space_group_name_H-M   'P 1'
#
loop_
_entity.id
_entity.type
_entity.pdbx_description
1 polymer ?
#
loop_
_entity_poly.entity_id
_entity_poly.type
_entity_poly.pdbx_seq_one_letter_code
_entity_poly.pdbx_strand_id
1 'polypeptide(L)'
;MEFNEASTRLTSQWDQVLQICRDKPLGEIARARLAFNLVDYITSEDLPFRLFITRAPQAMATIGEETRVYKEHRVINGKQSGMIYAKSEQMLPREIHYTDEFVATR
;
A
#
# COMPACT_ATOMS: atom_id res chain seq x y z
N MET A 1 0.71 17.72 14.86
CA MET A 1 1.05 16.40 15.46
C MET A 1 0.38 15.23 14.73
N GLU A 2 -0.65 15.45 13.89
CA GLU A 2 -1.41 14.40 13.18
C GLU A 2 -0.62 13.55 12.16
N PHE A 3 0.45 14.09 11.56
CA PHE A 3 1.23 13.35 10.55
C PHE A 3 1.89 12.07 11.10
N ASN A 4 2.21 12.04 12.39
CA ASN A 4 2.90 10.91 13.02
C ASN A 4 1.97 9.74 13.34
N GLU A 5 0.67 10.00 13.53
CA GLU A 5 -0.29 8.96 13.89
C GLU A 5 -0.76 8.17 12.67
N ALA A 6 -0.99 8.86 11.54
CA ALA A 6 -1.35 8.23 10.28
C ALA A 6 -0.21 7.35 9.74
N SER A 7 1.05 7.81 9.87
CA SER A 7 2.24 7.03 9.50
C SER A 7 2.39 5.79 10.40
N THR A 8 2.23 5.94 11.72
CA THR A 8 2.31 4.83 12.70
C THR A 8 1.24 3.76 12.44
N ARG A 9 0.01 4.19 12.12
CA ARG A 9 -1.09 3.27 11.80
C ARG A 9 -0.79 2.50 10.51
N LEU A 10 -0.34 3.18 9.47
CA LEU A 10 -0.02 2.55 8.19
C LEU A 10 1.12 1.53 8.34
N THR A 11 2.16 1.87 9.11
CA THR A 11 3.25 0.93 9.45
C THR A 11 2.71 -0.33 10.12
N SER A 12 1.87 -0.17 11.15
CA SER A 12 1.26 -1.31 11.86
C SER A 12 0.37 -2.18 10.97
N GLN A 13 -0.35 -1.57 10.02
CA GLN A 13 -1.16 -2.31 9.03
C GLN A 13 -0.28 -3.13 8.09
N TRP A 14 0.81 -2.54 7.59
CA TRP A 14 1.76 -3.24 6.73
C TRP A 14 2.47 -4.38 7.44
N ASP A 15 2.83 -4.22 8.72
CA ASP A 15 3.44 -5.29 9.50
C ASP A 15 2.51 -6.51 9.59
N GLN A 16 1.20 -6.29 9.79
CA GLN A 16 0.23 -7.39 9.78
C GLN A 16 0.16 -8.10 8.42
N VAL A 17 0.17 -7.35 7.32
CA VAL A 17 0.18 -7.94 5.96
C VAL A 17 1.41 -8.80 5.75
N LEU A 18 2.59 -8.28 6.11
CA LEU A 18 3.86 -8.98 5.96
C LEU A 18 3.92 -10.23 6.83
N GLN A 19 3.42 -10.15 8.08
CA GLN A 19 3.34 -11.29 8.98
C GLN A 19 2.48 -12.41 8.38
N ILE A 20 1.27 -12.09 7.90
CA ILE A 20 0.38 -13.09 7.29
C ILE A 20 0.99 -13.67 6.00
N CYS A 21 1.68 -12.86 5.21
CA CYS A 21 2.38 -13.32 4.00
C CYS A 21 3.58 -14.23 4.31
N ARG A 22 4.18 -14.11 5.49
CA ARG A 22 5.23 -15.03 5.98
C ARG A 22 4.62 -16.34 6.49
N ASP A 23 3.49 -16.25 7.18
CA ASP A 23 2.85 -17.41 7.80
C ASP A 23 2.07 -18.28 6.79
N LYS A 24 1.64 -17.71 5.66
CA LYS A 24 0.85 -18.39 4.64
C LYS A 24 1.48 -18.23 3.24
N PRO A 25 1.66 -19.32 2.47
CA PRO A 25 2.11 -19.22 1.09
C PRO A 25 0.98 -18.68 0.20
N LEU A 26 0.91 -17.34 0.10
CA LEU A 26 -0.06 -16.63 -0.74
C LEU A 26 0.56 -16.28 -2.09
N GLY A 27 -0.19 -16.52 -3.18
CA GLY A 27 0.16 -16.02 -4.51
C GLY A 27 0.12 -14.49 -4.60
N GLU A 28 0.66 -13.91 -5.66
CA GLU A 28 0.74 -12.44 -5.83
C GLU A 28 -0.62 -11.73 -5.66
N ILE A 29 -1.66 -12.23 -6.33
CA ILE A 29 -3.01 -11.63 -6.26
C ILE A 29 -3.59 -11.73 -4.84
N ALA A 30 -3.38 -12.85 -4.16
CA ALA A 30 -3.85 -13.04 -2.79
C ALA A 30 -3.13 -12.12 -1.81
N ARG A 31 -1.82 -11.89 -1.99
CA ARG A 31 -1.04 -10.92 -1.21
C ARG A 31 -1.48 -9.48 -1.45
N ALA A 32 -1.70 -9.09 -2.71
CA ALA A 32 -2.24 -7.77 -3.05
C ALA A 32 -3.64 -7.56 -2.44
N ARG A 33 -4.51 -8.57 -2.51
CA ARG A 33 -5.85 -8.51 -1.92
C ARG A 33 -5.81 -8.41 -0.41
N LEU A 34 -4.93 -9.16 0.25
CA LEU A 34 -4.71 -9.06 1.68
C LEU A 34 -4.29 -7.64 2.08
N ALA A 35 -3.30 -7.09 1.38
CA ALA A 35 -2.86 -5.72 1.61
C ALA A 35 -4.00 -4.73 1.42
N PHE A 36 -4.76 -4.85 0.33
CA PHE A 36 -5.85 -3.92 0.02
C PHE A 36 -6.94 -3.92 1.09
N ASN A 37 -7.14 -5.06 1.75
CA ASN A 37 -8.12 -5.18 2.82
C ASN A 37 -7.60 -4.66 4.17
N LEU A 38 -6.33 -4.87 4.49
CA LEU A 38 -5.76 -4.54 5.81
C LEU A 38 -5.18 -3.12 5.90
N VAL A 39 -4.72 -2.57 4.79
CA VAL A 39 -4.10 -1.24 4.73
C VAL A 39 -5.13 -0.21 4.28
N ASP A 40 -5.04 1.00 4.80
CA ASP A 40 -5.96 2.09 4.42
C ASP A 40 -5.82 2.47 2.95
N TYR A 41 -4.57 2.59 2.48
CA TYR A 41 -4.24 2.83 1.08
C TYR A 41 -2.92 2.15 0.69
N ILE A 42 -2.76 1.89 -0.60
CA ILE A 42 -1.60 1.22 -1.17
C ILE A 42 -1.06 2.08 -2.30
N THR A 43 0.24 2.31 -2.34
CA THR A 43 0.87 2.90 -3.53
C THR A 43 1.34 1.82 -4.51
N SER A 44 1.45 2.17 -5.79
CA SER A 44 2.04 1.32 -6.81
C SER A 44 3.48 0.91 -6.50
N GLU A 45 4.17 1.63 -5.62
CA GLU A 45 5.51 1.34 -5.15
C GLU A 45 5.50 0.35 -3.97
N ASP A 46 4.53 0.44 -3.05
CA ASP A 46 4.44 -0.49 -1.92
C ASP A 46 4.30 -1.96 -2.37
N LEU A 47 3.56 -2.22 -3.45
CA LEU A 47 3.34 -3.58 -3.95
C LEU A 47 4.63 -4.31 -4.39
N PRO A 48 5.49 -3.74 -5.25
CA PRO A 48 6.78 -4.34 -5.56
C PRO A 48 7.76 -4.28 -4.38
N PHE A 49 7.82 -3.18 -3.61
CA PHE A 49 8.82 -3.05 -2.54
C PHE A 49 8.52 -3.91 -1.31
N ARG A 50 7.25 -4.03 -0.89
CA ARG A 50 6.86 -4.78 0.31
C ARG A 50 6.46 -6.22 0.01
N LEU A 51 5.77 -6.45 -1.10
CA LEU A 51 5.17 -7.76 -1.41
C LEU A 51 5.83 -8.47 -2.60
N PHE A 52 6.85 -7.88 -3.23
CA PHE A 52 7.51 -8.42 -4.42
C PHE A 52 6.52 -8.71 -5.57
N ILE A 53 5.48 -7.88 -5.69
CA ILE A 53 4.48 -8.01 -6.76
C ILE A 53 4.93 -7.15 -7.94
N THR A 54 5.48 -7.80 -8.95
CA THR A 54 6.06 -7.13 -10.14
C THR A 54 4.99 -6.50 -11.04
N ARG A 55 3.78 -7.05 -11.02
CA ARG A 55 2.63 -6.63 -11.84
C ARG A 55 1.55 -5.93 -11.01
N ALA A 56 1.97 -4.92 -10.25
CA ALA A 56 1.10 -4.17 -9.34
C ALA A 56 -0.18 -3.62 -10.01
N PRO A 57 -0.13 -2.96 -11.18
CA PRO A 57 -1.33 -2.47 -11.85
C PRO A 57 -2.31 -3.58 -12.24
N GLN A 58 -1.80 -4.72 -12.74
CA GLN A 58 -2.63 -5.86 -13.15
C GLN A 58 -3.26 -6.56 -11.94
N ALA A 59 -2.52 -6.66 -10.83
CA ALA A 59 -3.04 -7.21 -9.57
C ALA A 59 -4.18 -6.34 -9.02
N MET A 60 -4.01 -5.02 -9.02
CA MET A 60 -5.06 -4.09 -8.58
C MET A 60 -6.24 -4.05 -9.54
N ALA A 61 -6.03 -4.22 -10.85
CA ALA A 61 -7.11 -4.35 -11.83
C ALA A 61 -7.95 -5.61 -11.54
N THR A 62 -7.30 -6.75 -11.27
CA THR A 62 -7.97 -8.01 -10.90
C THR A 62 -8.80 -7.84 -9.61
N ILE A 63 -8.25 -7.15 -8.61
CA ILE A 63 -9.00 -6.84 -7.38
C ILE A 63 -10.20 -5.93 -7.69
N GLY A 64 -10.02 -4.97 -8.61
CA GLY A 64 -11.06 -4.06 -9.09
C GLY A 64 -12.23 -4.71 -9.81
N GLU A 65 -12.07 -5.94 -10.32
CA GLU A 65 -13.16 -6.73 -10.91
C GLU A 65 -14.09 -7.30 -9.83
N GLU A 66 -13.57 -7.52 -8.61
CA GLU A 66 -14.32 -8.14 -7.51
C GLU A 66 -14.78 -7.14 -6.45
N THR A 67 -14.08 -6.02 -6.28
CA THR A 67 -14.42 -4.99 -5.31
C THR A 67 -14.17 -3.59 -5.88
N ARG A 68 -14.85 -2.59 -5.31
CA ARG A 68 -14.61 -1.20 -5.69
C ARG A 68 -13.22 -0.77 -5.23
N VAL A 69 -12.34 -0.52 -6.19
CA VAL A 69 -11.01 0.04 -5.97
C VAL A 69 -11.01 1.50 -6.43
N TYR A 70 -10.82 2.41 -5.50
CA TYR A 70 -10.56 3.81 -5.82
C TYR A 70 -9.10 3.96 -6.17
N LYS A 71 -8.83 4.62 -7.30
CA LYS A 71 -7.47 4.82 -7.79
C LYS A 71 -7.25 6.27 -8.19
N GLU A 72 -6.15 6.86 -7.76
CA GLU A 72 -5.81 8.25 -8.09
C GLU A 72 -4.30 8.40 -8.33
N HIS A 73 -3.94 9.23 -9.31
CA HIS A 73 -2.57 9.65 -9.53
C HIS A 73 -2.18 10.70 -8.49
N ARG A 74 -1.11 10.46 -7.75
CA ARG A 74 -0.56 11.41 -6.79
C ARG A 74 0.95 11.48 -6.86
N VAL A 75 1.47 12.63 -6.47
CA VAL A 75 2.90 12.83 -6.26
C VAL A 75 3.25 12.28 -4.88
N ILE A 76 4.19 11.35 -4.86
CA ILE A 76 4.79 10.73 -3.69
C ILE A 76 6.13 11.43 -3.45
N ASN A 77 6.36 11.92 -2.22
CA ASN A 77 7.62 12.57 -1.80
C ASN A 77 8.08 13.74 -2.66
N GLY A 78 7.15 14.42 -3.37
CA GLY A 78 7.49 15.53 -4.26
C GLY A 78 8.36 15.14 -5.48
N LYS A 79 8.62 13.85 -5.71
CA LYS A 79 9.61 13.38 -6.70
C LYS A 79 9.09 12.32 -7.66
N GLN A 80 8.19 11.43 -7.22
CA GLN A 80 7.68 10.33 -8.06
C GLN A 80 6.15 10.41 -8.16
N SER A 81 5.60 10.30 -9.36
CA SER A 81 4.16 10.14 -9.54
C SER A 81 3.81 8.64 -9.47
N GLY A 82 2.97 8.28 -8.50
CA GLY A 82 2.50 6.91 -8.30
C GLY A 82 0.98 6.82 -8.39
N MET A 83 0.50 5.58 -8.54
CA MET A 83 -0.93 5.30 -8.37
C MET A 83 -1.18 4.93 -6.91
N ILE A 84 -2.15 5.59 -6.29
CA ILE A 84 -2.68 5.19 -5.00
C ILE A 84 -3.94 4.39 -5.24
N TYR A 85 -4.11 3.31 -4.47
CA TYR A 85 -5.29 2.49 -4.44
C TYR A 85 -5.87 2.46 -3.03
N ALA A 86 -7.19 2.61 -2.89
CA ALA A 86 -7.87 2.58 -1.60
C ALA A 86 -9.27 1.97 -1.71
N LYS A 87 -9.82 1.55 -0.56
CA LYS A 87 -11.20 1.03 -0.46
C LYS A 87 -12.27 2.11 -0.55
N SER A 88 -11.92 3.36 -0.24
CA SER A 88 -12.83 4.50 -0.29
C SER A 88 -12.08 5.79 -0.61
N GLU A 89 -12.76 6.78 -1.18
CA GLU A 89 -12.20 8.12 -1.41
C GLU A 89 -11.72 8.78 -0.12
N GLN A 90 -12.37 8.51 1.02
CA GLN A 90 -11.98 9.07 2.32
C GLN A 90 -10.64 8.54 2.83
N MET A 91 -10.21 7.37 2.33
CA MET A 91 -8.92 6.78 2.65
C MET A 91 -7.80 7.25 1.71
N LEU A 92 -8.11 8.01 0.65
CA LEU A 92 -7.09 8.61 -0.21
C LEU A 92 -6.45 9.80 0.52
N PRO A 93 -5.13 9.74 0.83
CA PRO A 93 -4.45 10.87 1.44
C PRO A 93 -4.40 12.06 0.46
N ARG A 94 -4.59 13.28 0.98
CA ARG A 94 -4.46 14.52 0.20
C ARG A 94 -3.01 14.78 -0.21
N GLU A 95 -2.07 14.47 0.68
CA GLU A 95 -0.63 14.53 0.45
C GLU A 95 0.03 13.25 0.96
N ILE A 96 0.96 12.69 0.18
CA ILE A 96 1.79 11.57 0.61
C ILE A 96 3.22 12.06 0.85
N HIS A 97 3.64 11.97 2.10
CA HIS A 97 5.02 12.11 2.51
C HIS A 97 5.44 10.81 3.21
N TYR A 98 6.22 9.97 2.53
CA TYR A 98 7.04 8.99 3.21
C TYR A 98 8.21 9.74 3.83
N THR A 99 8.25 9.81 5.16
CA THR A 99 9.48 10.12 5.86
C THR A 99 10.41 8.91 5.70
N ASP A 100 11.67 9.18 5.37
CA ASP A 100 12.78 8.21 5.23
C ASP A 100 13.14 7.51 6.57
N GLU A 101 12.16 7.16 7.40
CA GLU A 101 12.38 6.24 8.52
C GLU A 101 12.36 4.78 8.04
N PHE A 102 13.00 4.52 6.89
CA PHE A 102 13.75 3.28 6.72
C PHE A 102 15.09 3.48 7.45
N VAL A 103 15.07 3.38 8.77
CA VAL A 103 16.32 3.32 9.55
C VAL A 103 16.95 1.93 9.31
N ALA A 104 17.62 1.77 8.18
CA ALA A 104 18.70 0.81 8.05
C ALA A 104 19.88 1.38 8.86
N THR A 105 19.87 1.15 10.17
CA THR A 105 21.04 1.45 10.99
C THR A 105 22.13 0.45 10.62
N ARG A 106 23.07 0.94 9.81
CA ARG A 106 24.47 0.55 9.57
C ARG A 106 24.83 -0.93 9.44
#